data_AF-A0A075GGW3-F1
#
_entry.id   AF-A0A075GGW3-F1
#
_cell.length_a   1.000
_cell.length_b   1.000
_cell.length_c   1.000
_cell.angle_alpha   90.00
_cell.angle_beta   90.00
_cell.angle_gamma   90.00
#
_symmetry.space_group_name_H-M   'P 1'
#
loop_
_entity.id
_entity.type
_entity.pdbx_description
1 polymer ?
#
loop_
_entity_poly.entity_id
_entity_poly.type
_entity_poly.pdbx_seq_one_letter_code
_entity_poly.pdbx_strand_id
1 'polypeptide(L)'
;MDPRFVVVSLLLLTATPSCQEPNPARTIVSLQLDWDGEQAWVYLYSTPRARMDNLTIAFGNDTLREPEVYALQRATDAVEFSLTVEAELSGVSWGFSGNITLEDQGLEEPEYHALVEIPVEEGEPDEEDWGLPRSRPLERLP
;
A
#
# COMPACT_ATOMS: atom_id res chain seq x y z
N MET A 1 -50.78 27.75 38.25
CA MET A 1 -49.38 27.30 38.03
C MET A 1 -49.27 27.01 36.55
N ASP A 2 -48.67 27.94 35.78
CA ASP A 2 -48.43 27.78 34.35
C ASP A 2 -47.19 26.90 34.13
N PRO A 3 -47.27 25.77 33.42
CA PRO A 3 -46.07 25.08 32.96
C PRO A 3 -45.53 25.81 31.72
N ARG A 4 -44.47 26.59 31.92
CA ARG A 4 -43.68 27.16 30.82
C ARG A 4 -42.97 26.00 30.10
N PHE A 5 -43.38 25.72 28.86
CA PHE A 5 -42.69 24.80 27.98
C PHE A 5 -41.33 25.39 27.61
N VAL A 6 -40.25 24.73 28.07
CA VAL A 6 -38.89 25.02 27.63
C VAL A 6 -38.62 24.16 26.40
N VAL A 7 -38.60 24.77 25.23
CA VAL A 7 -38.15 24.12 24.00
C VAL A 7 -36.63 24.17 24.01
N VAL A 8 -36.00 23.01 24.24
CA VAL A 8 -34.55 22.84 24.04
C VAL A 8 -34.34 22.46 22.58
N SER A 9 -33.90 23.42 21.76
CA SER A 9 -33.44 23.14 20.40
C SER A 9 -32.07 22.48 20.48
N LEU A 10 -32.03 21.16 20.26
CA LEU A 10 -30.79 20.42 20.07
C LEU A 10 -30.24 20.73 18.66
N LEU A 11 -29.27 21.65 18.57
CA LEU A 11 -28.48 21.85 17.37
C LEU A 11 -27.60 20.62 17.14
N LEU A 12 -28.04 19.69 16.29
CA LEU A 12 -27.16 18.68 15.72
C LEU A 12 -26.24 19.36 14.69
N LEU A 13 -25.01 19.66 15.12
CA LEU A 13 -23.90 19.95 14.21
C LEU A 13 -23.55 18.66 13.48
N THR A 14 -24.10 18.45 12.28
CA THR A 14 -23.59 17.44 11.36
C THR A 14 -22.25 17.95 10.86
N ALA A 15 -21.16 17.60 11.55
CA ALA A 15 -19.84 17.69 10.97
C ALA A 15 -19.82 16.68 9.81
N THR A 16 -20.12 17.14 8.59
CA THR A 16 -19.67 16.41 7.42
C THR A 16 -18.16 16.34 7.58
N PRO A 17 -17.51 15.15 7.61
CA PRO A 17 -16.09 15.14 7.36
C PRO A 17 -15.95 15.91 6.05
N SER A 18 -15.22 17.02 6.08
CA SER A 18 -14.76 17.62 4.84
C SER A 18 -14.05 16.49 4.12
N CYS A 19 -14.69 15.87 3.12
CA CYS A 19 -14.01 15.09 2.11
C CYS A 19 -13.14 16.09 1.37
N GLN A 20 -12.06 16.49 2.04
CA GLN A 20 -11.03 17.29 1.44
C GLN A 20 -10.55 16.45 0.27
N GLU A 21 -10.58 17.03 -0.93
CA GLU A 21 -10.08 16.34 -2.12
C GLU A 21 -8.70 15.76 -1.80
N PRO A 22 -8.44 14.49 -2.18
CA PRO A 22 -7.17 13.86 -1.93
C PRO A 22 -6.04 14.76 -2.42
N ASN A 23 -5.11 15.09 -1.53
CA ASN A 23 -3.95 15.91 -1.87
C ASN A 23 -2.71 15.02 -1.93
N PRO A 24 -2.10 14.84 -3.12
CA PRO A 24 -0.86 14.07 -3.29
C PRO A 24 0.29 14.50 -2.37
N ALA A 25 0.34 15.78 -1.96
CA ALA A 25 1.36 16.29 -1.05
C ALA A 25 1.18 15.86 0.42
N ARG A 26 0.01 15.30 0.76
CA ARG A 26 -0.33 14.81 2.11
C ARG A 26 -0.76 13.35 2.12
N THR A 27 -0.55 12.65 1.00
CA THR A 27 -0.91 11.24 0.83
C THR A 27 0.37 10.42 0.88
N ILE A 28 0.39 9.42 1.74
CA ILE A 28 1.41 8.38 1.77
C ILE A 28 0.83 7.18 1.04
N VAL A 29 1.51 6.71 0.00
CA VAL A 29 1.17 5.44 -0.65
C VAL A 29 2.10 4.36 -0.09
N SER A 30 1.57 3.20 0.23
CA SER A 30 2.31 2.12 0.85
C SER A 30 2.08 0.79 0.13
N LEU A 31 3.17 0.06 -0.03
CA LEU A 31 3.21 -1.34 -0.37
C LEU A 31 3.25 -2.12 0.96
N GLN A 32 2.52 -3.22 1.05
CA GLN A 32 2.72 -4.24 2.08
C GLN A 32 2.94 -5.60 1.42
N LEU A 33 4.01 -6.28 1.81
CA LEU A 33 4.28 -7.66 1.46
C LEU A 33 4.01 -8.54 2.68
N ASP A 34 3.31 -9.64 2.47
CA ASP A 34 3.00 -10.66 3.46
C ASP A 34 3.16 -12.05 2.83
N TRP A 35 3.58 -13.04 3.61
CA TRP A 35 3.78 -14.41 3.16
C TRP A 35 3.49 -15.38 4.31
N ASP A 36 2.74 -16.44 4.03
CA ASP A 36 2.36 -17.45 5.02
C ASP A 36 3.14 -18.78 4.89
N GLY A 37 4.18 -18.80 4.06
CA GLY A 37 4.93 -20.01 3.71
C GLY A 37 4.45 -20.70 2.43
N GLU A 38 3.26 -20.37 1.92
CA GLU A 38 2.68 -20.97 0.72
C GLU A 38 2.35 -19.94 -0.35
N GLN A 39 1.72 -18.83 0.03
CA GLN A 39 1.28 -17.78 -0.88
C GLN A 39 1.70 -16.41 -0.35
N ALA A 40 2.24 -15.58 -1.23
CA ALA A 40 2.60 -14.21 -0.92
C ALA A 40 1.54 -13.24 -1.43
N TRP A 41 1.28 -12.19 -0.67
CA TRP A 41 0.35 -11.11 -1.01
C TRP A 41 1.05 -9.76 -1.02
N VAL A 42 0.83 -9.03 -2.11
CA VAL A 42 1.19 -7.61 -2.21
C VAL A 42 -0.09 -6.79 -2.12
N TYR A 43 -0.09 -5.81 -1.21
CA TYR A 43 -1.16 -4.83 -1.04
C TYR A 43 -0.63 -3.44 -1.34
N LEU A 44 -1.41 -2.66 -2.08
CA LEU A 44 -1.10 -1.27 -2.41
C LEU A 44 -2.26 -0.38 -1.95
N TYR A 45 -1.98 0.59 -1.08
CA TYR A 45 -2.99 1.44 -0.47
C TYR A 45 -2.45 2.83 -0.11
N SER A 46 -3.35 3.75 0.22
CA SER A 46 -3.03 5.13 0.58
C SER A 46 -3.49 5.51 2.00
N THR A 47 -2.75 6.41 2.64
CA THR A 47 -3.07 7.03 3.93
C THR A 47 -2.93 8.56 3.82
N PRO A 48 -3.98 9.35 4.07
CA PRO A 48 -5.37 8.92 4.28
C PRO A 48 -5.92 8.20 3.04
N ARG A 49 -6.94 7.37 3.24
CA ARG A 49 -7.54 6.57 2.17
C ARG A 49 -8.08 7.48 1.06
N ALA A 50 -7.47 7.40 -0.11
CA ALA A 50 -7.83 8.13 -1.31
C ALA A 50 -8.22 7.16 -2.44
N ARG A 51 -9.16 7.57 -3.29
CA ARG A 51 -9.46 6.87 -4.53
C ARG A 51 -8.35 7.26 -5.52
N MET A 52 -7.57 6.29 -5.96
CA MET A 52 -6.37 6.49 -6.78
C MET A 52 -6.77 6.46 -8.25
N ASP A 53 -6.12 7.26 -9.08
CA ASP A 53 -6.42 7.30 -10.52
C ASP A 53 -6.05 5.97 -11.17
N ASN A 54 -4.91 5.41 -10.74
CA ASN A 54 -4.40 4.14 -11.22
C ASN A 54 -3.56 3.44 -10.14
N LEU A 55 -3.83 2.15 -9.89
CA LEU A 55 -2.96 1.27 -9.10
C LEU A 55 -2.50 0.10 -9.96
N THR A 56 -1.20 -0.20 -9.92
CA THR A 56 -0.59 -1.30 -10.68
C THR A 56 0.24 -2.18 -9.74
N ILE A 57 0.05 -3.51 -9.85
CA ILE A 57 0.94 -4.52 -9.26
C ILE A 57 1.32 -5.50 -10.39
N ALA A 58 2.62 -5.67 -10.62
CA ALA A 58 3.15 -6.60 -11.60
C ALA A 58 4.12 -7.59 -10.94
N PHE A 59 3.93 -8.87 -11.26
CA PHE A 59 4.86 -9.96 -10.96
C PHE A 59 5.48 -10.43 -12.29
N GLY A 60 6.71 -9.99 -12.60
CA GLY A 60 7.33 -10.25 -13.91
C GLY A 60 6.46 -9.78 -15.08
N ASN A 61 5.95 -10.72 -15.87
CA ASN A 61 5.12 -10.43 -17.05
C ASN A 61 3.61 -10.33 -16.73
N ASP A 62 3.21 -10.58 -15.48
CA ASP A 62 1.80 -10.62 -15.09
C ASP A 62 1.40 -9.34 -14.34
N THR A 63 0.67 -8.47 -15.04
CA THR A 63 0.33 -7.11 -14.56
C THR A 63 -1.16 -6.98 -14.27
N LEU A 64 -1.48 -6.52 -13.06
CA LEU A 64 -2.83 -6.15 -12.66
C LEU A 64 -2.84 -4.63 -12.52
N ARG A 65 -3.74 -4.00 -13.25
CA ARG A 65 -3.90 -2.55 -13.28
C ARG A 65 -5.36 -2.21 -13.10
N GLU A 66 -5.67 -1.43 -12.07
CA GLU A 66 -7.04 -1.06 -11.74
C GLU A 66 -7.15 0.47 -11.58
N PRO A 67 -7.99 1.14 -12.39
CA PRO A 67 -8.25 2.57 -12.26
C PRO A 67 -9.32 2.85 -11.21
N GLU A 68 -9.28 4.04 -10.63
CA GLU A 68 -10.29 4.55 -9.70
C GLU A 68 -10.63 3.62 -8.51
N VAL A 69 -9.63 2.97 -7.92
CA VAL A 69 -9.79 2.10 -6.74
C VAL A 69 -9.12 2.70 -5.50
N TYR A 70 -9.53 2.27 -4.32
CA TYR A 70 -8.95 2.75 -3.06
C TYR A 70 -7.71 1.95 -2.60
N ALA A 71 -7.60 0.71 -3.08
CA ALA A 71 -6.52 -0.20 -2.80
C ALA A 71 -6.52 -1.30 -3.87
N LEU A 72 -5.37 -1.95 -4.04
CA LEU A 72 -5.21 -3.09 -4.94
C LEU A 72 -4.46 -4.19 -4.18
N GLN A 73 -4.81 -5.44 -4.45
CA GLN A 73 -4.08 -6.59 -3.93
C GLN A 73 -3.82 -7.61 -5.03
N ARG A 74 -2.70 -8.31 -4.93
CA ARG A 74 -2.39 -9.43 -5.81
C ARG A 74 -1.61 -10.49 -5.04
N ALA A 75 -1.88 -11.76 -5.36
CA ALA A 75 -1.20 -12.90 -4.77
C ALA A 75 -0.34 -13.64 -5.79
N THR A 76 0.71 -14.31 -5.32
CA THR A 76 1.57 -15.20 -6.10
C THR A 76 1.99 -16.39 -5.23
N ASP A 77 2.18 -17.55 -5.84
CA ASP A 77 2.77 -18.76 -5.22
C ASP A 77 4.28 -18.88 -5.49
N ALA A 78 4.86 -17.94 -6.25
CA ALA A 78 6.29 -17.89 -6.50
C ALA A 78 7.06 -17.41 -5.25
N VAL A 79 8.16 -18.10 -4.94
CA VAL A 79 9.11 -17.70 -3.88
C VAL A 79 10.19 -16.75 -4.38
N GLU A 80 10.44 -16.72 -5.69
CA GLU A 80 11.33 -15.78 -6.37
C GLU A 80 10.56 -15.06 -7.46
N PHE A 81 10.48 -13.73 -7.39
CA PHE A 81 9.76 -12.94 -8.40
C PHE A 81 10.25 -11.50 -8.47
N SER A 82 10.20 -10.92 -9.67
CA SER A 82 10.32 -9.47 -9.83
C SER A 82 8.99 -8.80 -9.51
N LEU A 83 9.03 -7.77 -8.67
CA LEU A 83 7.89 -6.97 -8.26
C LEU A 83 8.05 -5.55 -8.79
N THR A 84 7.02 -5.07 -9.50
CA THR A 84 6.87 -3.65 -9.81
C THR A 84 5.50 -3.19 -9.33
N VAL A 85 5.47 -2.10 -8.55
CA VAL A 85 4.23 -1.46 -8.11
C VAL A 85 4.26 0.01 -8.47
N GLU A 86 3.12 0.51 -8.92
CA GLU A 86 2.95 1.93 -9.26
C GLU A 86 1.59 2.42 -8.79
N ALA A 87 1.53 3.67 -8.37
CA ALA A 87 0.31 4.33 -7.97
C ALA A 87 0.27 5.76 -8.50
N GLU A 88 -0.89 6.20 -8.94
CA GLU A 88 -1.12 7.55 -9.45
C GLU A 88 -2.27 8.24 -8.71
N LEU A 89 -2.07 9.50 -8.33
CA LEU A 89 -3.10 10.37 -7.77
C LEU A 89 -2.89 11.81 -8.22
N SER A 90 -3.87 12.38 -8.89
CA SER A 90 -3.89 13.76 -9.40
C SER A 90 -2.62 14.11 -10.19
N GLY A 91 -2.16 13.19 -11.04
CA GLY A 91 -0.95 13.34 -11.86
C GLY A 91 0.38 13.23 -11.12
N VAL A 92 0.37 12.82 -9.84
CA VAL A 92 1.59 12.47 -9.09
C VAL A 92 1.69 10.96 -9.01
N SER A 93 2.87 10.43 -9.32
CA SER A 93 3.13 9.00 -9.33
C SER A 93 4.11 8.58 -8.24
N TRP A 94 3.92 7.37 -7.72
CA TRP A 94 4.84 6.70 -6.82
C TRP A 94 5.08 5.28 -7.29
N GLY A 95 6.23 4.72 -6.95
CA GLY A 95 6.54 3.36 -7.33
C GLY A 95 7.60 2.69 -6.48
N PHE A 96 7.73 1.39 -6.72
CA PHE A 96 8.82 0.56 -6.24
C PHE A 96 9.04 -0.56 -7.26
N SER A 97 10.30 -0.91 -7.49
CA SER A 97 10.69 -2.06 -8.30
C SER A 97 11.83 -2.80 -7.62
N GLY A 98 11.76 -4.13 -7.59
CA GLY A 98 12.82 -4.96 -7.02
C GLY A 98 12.61 -6.44 -7.30
N ASN A 99 13.64 -7.25 -7.09
CA ASN A 99 13.53 -8.71 -7.08
C ASN A 99 13.34 -9.17 -5.64
N ILE A 100 12.41 -10.08 -5.43
CA ILE A 100 12.04 -10.61 -4.11
C ILE A 100 12.37 -12.09 -4.08
N THR A 101 13.07 -12.51 -3.03
CA THR A 101 13.29 -13.91 -2.66
C THR A 101 12.72 -14.14 -1.26
N LEU A 102 11.75 -15.03 -1.13
CA LEU A 102 11.09 -15.35 0.13
C LEU A 102 11.79 -16.51 0.83
N GLU A 103 12.03 -16.35 2.13
CA GLU A 103 12.75 -17.34 2.95
C GLU A 103 12.05 -17.58 4.28
N ASP A 104 11.94 -18.84 4.67
CA ASP A 104 11.63 -19.21 6.06
C ASP A 104 12.97 -19.45 6.77
N GLN A 105 13.36 -18.51 7.62
CA GLN A 105 14.59 -18.56 8.40
C GLN A 105 14.39 -19.25 9.76
N GLY A 106 13.17 -19.71 10.03
CA GLY A 106 12.79 -20.39 11.26
C GLY A 106 13.42 -21.78 11.40
N LEU A 107 13.95 -22.08 12.60
CA LEU A 107 14.45 -23.42 12.93
C LEU A 107 13.39 -24.32 13.59
N GLU A 108 12.50 -23.74 14.39
CA GLU A 108 11.46 -24.45 15.16
C GLU A 108 10.06 -23.84 14.93
N GLU A 109 9.97 -22.52 14.87
CA GLU A 109 8.77 -21.76 14.50
C GLU A 109 9.06 -20.96 13.22
N PRO A 110 8.07 -20.76 12.33
CA PRO A 110 8.29 -20.02 11.09
C PRO A 110 8.74 -18.58 11.35
N GLU A 111 9.76 -18.15 10.61
CA GLU A 111 10.29 -16.79 10.63
C GLU A 111 10.45 -16.32 9.18
N TYR A 112 9.40 -15.70 8.65
CA TYR A 112 9.31 -15.36 7.24
C TYR A 112 9.99 -14.03 6.92
N HIS A 113 10.88 -14.10 5.94
CA HIS A 113 11.67 -12.99 5.45
C HIS A 113 11.54 -12.84 3.94
N ALA A 114 11.82 -11.63 3.46
CA ALA A 114 12.03 -11.35 2.04
C ALA A 114 13.40 -10.68 1.87
N LEU A 115 14.28 -11.32 1.12
CA LEU A 115 15.49 -10.70 0.59
C LEU A 115 15.10 -9.91 -0.66
N VAL A 116 15.39 -8.61 -0.65
CA VAL A 116 14.93 -7.66 -1.67
C VAL A 116 16.13 -7.01 -2.34
N GLU A 117 16.29 -7.25 -3.63
CA GLU A 117 17.29 -6.57 -4.47
C GLU A 117 16.63 -5.43 -5.23
N ILE A 118 17.09 -4.21 -5.01
CA ILE A 118 16.56 -3.00 -5.62
C ILE A 118 17.55 -2.53 -6.69
N PRO A 119 17.17 -2.55 -7.98
CA PRO A 119 18.06 -2.10 -9.04
C PRO A 119 18.34 -0.59 -8.93
N VAL A 120 19.61 -0.22 -9.03
CA VAL A 120 20.07 1.18 -9.10
C VAL A 120 20.61 1.48 -10.49
N GLU A 121 20.56 2.75 -10.92
CA GLU A 121 20.98 3.14 -12.28
C GLU A 121 22.46 2.86 -12.56
N GLU A 122 23.33 3.05 -11.56
CA GLU A 122 24.76 2.78 -11.65
C GLU A 122 25.26 2.16 -10.34
N GLY A 123 25.67 0.90 -10.36
CA GLY A 123 26.26 0.22 -9.20
C GLY A 123 25.78 -1.21 -9.01
N GLU A 124 26.13 -1.78 -7.86
CA GLU A 124 25.51 -3.01 -7.35
C GLU A 124 24.11 -2.67 -6.82
N PRO A 125 23.12 -3.58 -6.94
CA PRO A 125 21.79 -3.35 -6.42
C PRO A 125 21.83 -3.12 -4.91
N ASP A 126 20.90 -2.30 -4.40
CA ASP A 126 20.71 -2.19 -2.96
C ASP A 126 20.01 -3.45 -2.45
N GLU A 127 20.55 -4.06 -1.39
CA GLU A 127 19.97 -5.24 -0.76
C GLU A 127 19.31 -4.87 0.56
N GLU A 128 18.07 -5.32 0.75
CA GLU A 128 17.32 -5.18 2.00
C GLU A 128 16.80 -6.55 2.47
N ASP A 129 16.82 -6.78 3.78
CA ASP A 129 16.19 -7.94 4.42
C ASP A 129 14.93 -7.48 5.17
N TRP A 130 13.76 -7.99 4.76
CA TRP A 130 12.46 -7.62 5.31
C TRP A 130 11.86 -8.78 6.11
N GLY A 131 11.78 -8.63 7.43
CA GLY A 131 10.89 -9.46 8.24
C GLY A 131 9.42 -9.23 7.85
N LEU A 132 8.68 -10.32 7.59
CA LEU A 132 7.32 -10.28 7.08
C LEU A 132 6.27 -10.48 8.19
N PRO A 133 5.09 -9.83 8.09
CA PRO A 133 4.69 -8.88 7.05
C PRO A 133 5.43 -7.53 7.14
N ARG A 134 5.71 -6.92 5.98
CA ARG A 134 6.44 -5.64 5.89
C ARG A 134 5.66 -4.60 5.10
N SER A 135 5.44 -3.41 5.69
CA SER A 135 4.89 -2.24 4.99
C SER A 135 5.98 -1.20 4.68
N ARG A 136 6.07 -0.77 3.41
CA ARG A 136 7.03 0.23 2.91
C ARG A 136 6.29 1.40 2.24
N PRO A 137 6.55 2.67 2.61
CA PRO A 137 6.07 3.81 1.84
C PRO A 137 6.76 3.85 0.47
N LEU A 138 6.01 4.14 -0.58
CA LEU A 138 6.54 4.26 -1.94
C LEU A 138 7.24 5.59 -2.17
N GLU A 139 8.21 5.57 -3.08
CA GLU A 139 8.97 6.75 -3.48
C GLU A 139 8.26 7.47 -4.62
N ARG A 140 8.40 8.80 -4.67
CA ARG A 140 7.86 9.58 -5.78
C ARG A 140 8.67 9.30 -7.04
N LEU A 141 7.96 9.03 -8.13
CA LEU A 141 8.57 8.91 -9.45
C LEU A 141 8.76 10.29 -10.08
N PRO A 142 9.82 10.48 -10.90
CA PRO A 142 10.12 11.74 -11.56
C PRO A 142 9.08 12.15 -12.61
#